data_AF-A0A167MP45-F1
#
_entry.id   AF-A0A167MP45-F1
#
_cell.length_a   1.000
_cell.length_b   1.000
_cell.length_c   1.000
_cell.angle_alpha   90.00
_cell.angle_beta   90.00
_cell.angle_gamma   90.00
#
_symmetry.space_group_name_H-M   'P 1'
#
loop_
_entity.id
_entity.type
_entity.pdbx_description
1 polymer ?
#
loop_
_entity_poly.entity_id
_entity_poly.type
_entity_poly.pdbx_seq_one_letter_code
_entity_poly.pdbx_strand_id
1 'polypeptide(L)' 'MSGVTYVTRDGDCLDLICFRHYGRSSGMVERVLESNYGLAELGPIYPENIEIFLPDLPKPKVRKEINIWE' A
#
# COMPACT_ATOMS: atom_id res chain seq x y z
N MET A 1 -3.75 17.01 -4.83
CA MET A 1 -3.87 15.56 -4.60
C MET A 1 -3.17 15.24 -3.30
N SER A 2 -3.91 14.93 -2.24
CA SER A 2 -3.35 14.50 -0.97
C SER A 2 -2.97 13.01 -1.06
N GLY A 3 -1.72 12.70 -0.77
CA GLY A 3 -1.17 11.35 -0.77
C GLY A 3 0.11 11.31 0.05
N VAL A 4 0.59 10.11 0.36
CA VAL A 4 1.80 9.87 1.14
C VAL A 4 2.86 9.28 0.21
N THR A 5 4.05 9.85 0.20
CA THR A 5 5.20 9.21 -0.47
C THR A 5 5.80 8.18 0.47
N TYR A 6 5.88 6.93 0.01
CA TYR A 6 6.53 5.84 0.74
C TYR A 6 7.82 5.44 0.03
N VAL A 7 8.90 5.29 0.80
CA VAL A 7 10.18 4.81 0.29
C VAL A 7 10.26 3.31 0.60
N THR A 8 10.34 2.51 -0.46
CA THR A 8 10.50 1.05 -0.36
C THR A 8 11.87 0.66 0.18
N ARG A 9 11.92 -0.50 0.83
CA ARG A 9 13.14 -1.17 1.27
C ARG A 9 13.36 -2.44 0.46
N ASP A 10 14.56 -3.01 0.57
CA ASP A 10 14.89 -4.26 -0.10
C ASP A 10 13.91 -5.36 0.35
N GLY A 11 13.22 -5.97 -0.61
CA GLY A 11 12.21 -6.97 -0.34
C GLY A 11 10.82 -6.42 -0.01
N ASP A 12 10.56 -5.11 -0.14
CA ASP A 12 9.21 -4.56 0.00
C ASP A 12 8.33 -4.95 -1.19
N CYS A 13 7.06 -5.25 -0.92
CA CYS A 13 6.07 -5.60 -1.95
C CYS A 13 4.93 -4.58 -1.95
N LEU A 14 4.41 -4.24 -3.14
CA LEU A 14 3.28 -3.30 -3.26
C LEU A 14 2.06 -3.76 -2.45
N ASP A 15 1.79 -5.08 -2.48
CA ASP A 15 0.67 -5.70 -1.77
C ASP A 15 0.81 -5.50 -0.26
N LEU A 16 2.02 -5.69 0.28
CA LEU A 16 2.33 -5.52 1.71
C LEU A 16 2.20 -4.04 2.13
N ILE A 17 2.71 -3.11 1.31
CA ILE A 17 2.62 -1.67 1.58
C ILE A 17 1.16 -1.24 1.55
N CYS A 18 0.40 -1.67 0.54
CA CYS A 18 -1.03 -1.39 0.43
C CYS A 18 -1.79 -1.99 1.61
N PHE A 19 -1.47 -3.21 2.01
CA PHE A 19 -2.07 -3.87 3.16
C PHE A 19 -1.75 -3.13 4.47
N ARG A 20 -0.51 -2.71 4.69
CA ARG A 20 -0.10 -1.93 5.88
C ARG A 20 -0.72 -0.53 5.90
N HIS A 21 -0.78 0.14 4.76
CA HIS A 21 -1.25 1.52 4.68
C HIS A 21 -2.78 1.59 4.69
N TYR A 22 -3.46 0.76 3.90
CA TYR A 22 -4.91 0.79 3.70
C TYR A 22 -5.67 -0.34 4.42
N GLY A 23 -4.99 -1.37 4.92
CA GLY A 23 -5.64 -2.55 5.53
C GLY A 23 -6.16 -3.57 4.51
N ARG A 24 -5.98 -3.32 3.21
CA ARG A 24 -6.39 -4.21 2.11
C ARG A 24 -5.51 -3.93 0.88
N SER A 25 -5.17 -4.97 0.12
CA SER A 25 -4.40 -4.86 -1.12
C SER A 25 -5.27 -4.88 -2.38
N SER A 26 -6.30 -5.73 -2.43
CA SER A 26 -7.25 -5.82 -3.55
C SER A 26 -7.97 -4.49 -3.81
N GLY A 27 -7.89 -3.98 -5.05
CA GLY A 27 -8.43 -2.68 -5.46
C GLY A 27 -7.55 -1.47 -5.13
N MET A 28 -6.69 -1.54 -4.12
CA MET A 28 -5.79 -0.44 -3.74
C MET A 28 -4.53 -0.44 -4.59
N VAL A 29 -3.96 -1.63 -4.84
CA VAL A 29 -2.79 -1.81 -5.72
C VAL A 29 -3.06 -1.22 -7.10
N GLU A 30 -4.23 -1.50 -7.68
CA GLU A 30 -4.63 -0.97 -9.00
C GLU A 30 -4.65 0.56 -9.02
N ARG A 31 -5.22 1.20 -7.98
CA ARG A 31 -5.27 2.66 -7.83
C ARG A 31 -3.89 3.30 -7.67
N VAL A 32 -3.00 2.63 -6.92
CA VAL A 32 -1.62 3.06 -6.74
C VAL A 32 -0.87 2.95 -8.07
N LEU A 33 -1.05 1.85 -8.81
CA LEU A 33 -0.46 1.66 -10.14
C LEU A 33 -0.99 2.65 -11.18
N GLU A 34 -2.29 2.99 -11.16
CA GLU A 34 -2.86 4.04 -12.01
C GLU A 34 -2.21 5.41 -11.73
N SER A 35 -1.88 5.68 -10.47
CA SER A 35 -1.22 6.93 -10.06
C SER A 35 0.30 6.91 -10.28
N ASN A 36 0.89 5.73 -10.43
CA ASN A 36 2.33 5.54 -10.59
C ASN A 36 2.61 4.64 -11.81
N TYR A 37 2.64 5.27 -12.98
CA TYR A 37 3.07 4.59 -14.20
C TYR A 37 4.51 4.07 -14.06
N GLY A 38 4.72 2.80 -14.42
CA GLY A 38 6.03 2.12 -14.36
C GLY A 38 6.26 1.25 -13.11
N LEU A 39 5.46 1.41 -12.05
CA LEU A 39 5.59 0.59 -10.84
C LEU A 39 5.16 -0.87 -11.05
N ALA A 40 4.30 -1.14 -12.03
CA ALA A 40 3.89 -2.50 -12.39
C ALA A 40 4.99 -3.28 -13.11
N GLU A 41 5.91 -2.60 -13.81
CA GLU A 41 6.97 -3.22 -14.61
C GLU A 41 8.16 -3.66 -13.75
N LEU A 42 8.35 -3.03 -12.59
CA LEU A 42 9.38 -3.38 -11.60
C LEU A 42 9.15 -4.77 -10.97
N GLY A 43 7.93 -5.32 -11.07
CA GLY A 43 7.60 -6.66 -10.59
C GLY A 43 7.05 -6.70 -9.16
N PRO A 44 6.88 -7.90 -8.58
CA PRO A 44 6.23 -8.09 -7.28
C PRO A 44 7.09 -7.68 -6.07
N ILE A 45 8.41 -7.61 -6.24
CA ILE A 45 9.38 -7.27 -5.19
C ILE A 45 10.12 -6.01 -5.65
N TYR A 46 10.08 -4.96 -4.83
CA TYR A 46 10.78 -3.73 -5.10
C TYR A 46 12.19 -3.75 -4.49
N PRO A 47 13.19 -3.19 -5.20
CA PRO A 47 14.46 -2.86 -4.60
C PRO A 47 14.30 -1.71 -3.61
N GLU A 48 15.26 -1.55 -2.70
CA GLU A 48 15.30 -0.40 -1.80
C GLU A 48 15.41 0.94 -2.54
N ASN A 49 14.95 2.02 -1.90
CA ASN A 49 15.00 3.40 -2.39
C ASN A 49 14.11 3.71 -3.60
N ILE A 50 13.07 2.91 -3.88
CA ILE A 50 12.00 3.33 -4.81
C ILE A 50 10.98 4.18 -4.07
N GLU A 51 10.74 5.40 -4.57
CA GLU A 51 9.69 6.29 -4.10
C GLU A 51 8.36 5.91 -4.76
N ILE A 52 7.38 5.51 -3.94
CA ILE A 52 6.03 5.14 -4.36
C ILE A 52 5.07 6.19 -3.85
N PHE A 53 4.30 6.81 -4.76
CA PHE A 53 3.24 7.72 -4.35
C PHE A 53 1.97 6.93 -3.98
N LEU A 54 1.62 6.90 -2.71
CA LEU A 54 0.40 6.27 -2.22
C LEU A 54 -0.72 7.33 -2.16
N PRO A 55 -1.69 7.36 -3.10
CA PRO A 55 -2.81 8.30 -3.02
C PRO A 55 -3.63 8.06 -1.75
N ASP A 56 -4.21 9.11 -1.15
CA ASP A 56 -5.07 8.93 0.02
C ASP A 56 -6.40 8.28 -0.40
N LEU A 57 -6.44 6.95 -0.35
CA LEU A 57 -7.63 6.13 -0.58
C LEU A 57 -8.35 5.91 0.75
N PRO A 58 -9.70 5.89 0.75
CA PRO A 58 -10.47 5.71 1.97
C PRO A 58 -10.14 4.35 2.59
N LYS A 59 -9.41 4.39 3.71
CA LYS A 59 -9.07 3.19 4.48
C LYS A 59 -10.35 2.62 5.09
N PRO A 60 -10.71 1.35 4.88
CA PRO A 60 -11.68 0.72 5.75
C PRO A 60 -11.15 0.80 7.18
N LYS A 61 -11.87 1.49 8.08
CA LYS A 61 -11.53 1.56 9.49
C LYS A 61 -11.39 0.12 10.00
N VAL A 62 -10.17 -0.31 10.30
CA VAL A 62 -9.93 -1.57 11.00
C VAL A 62 -10.60 -1.41 12.37
N ARG A 63 -11.80 -1.99 12.51
CA ARG A 63 -12.41 -2.26 13.81
C ARG A 63 -11.56 -3.34 14.49
N LYS A 64 -10.48 -2.94 15.13
CA LYS A 64 -10.13 -3.52 16.45
C LYS A 64 -11.08 -2.78 17.40
N GLU A 65 -11.94 -3.43 18.17
CA GLU A 65 -11.62 -4.41 19.20
C GLU A 65 -12.77 -5.42 19.33
N ILE A 66 -12.47 -6.71 19.41
CA ILE A 66 -13.39 -7.67 20.03
C ILE A 66 -12.62 -8.25 21.21
N ASN A 67 -12.89 -7.71 22.40
CA ASN A 67 -12.48 -8.33 23.66
C ASN A 67 -13.41 -9.54 23.84
N ILE A 68 -12.89 -10.76 23.61
CA ILE A 68 -13.61 -12.03 23.81
C ILE A 68 -13.34 -12.62 25.20
N TRP A 69 -13.34 -11.77 26.24
CA TRP A 69 -13.21 -12.23 27.62
C TRP A 69 -14.46 -11.85 28.42
N GLU A 70 -15.48 -12.69 28.35
CA GLU A 70 -16.46 -12.95 29.42
C GLU A 70 -16.59 -14.46 29.61
#